data_AF-A0A854A8S6-F1
#
_entry.id   AF-A0A854A8S6-F1
#
_cell.length_a   1.000
_cell.length_b   1.000
_cell.length_c   1.000
_cell.angle_alpha   90.00
_cell.angle_beta   90.00
_cell.angle_gamma   90.00
#
_symmetry.space_group_name_H-M   'P 1'
#
loop_
_entity.id
_entity.type
_entity.pdbx_description
1 polymer ?
#
loop_
_entity_poly.entity_id
_entity_poly.type
_entity_poly.pdbx_seq_one_letter_code
_entity_poly.pdbx_strand_id
1 'polypeptide(L)'
;MSDLKVYQVLLEYEVPLVILAKNSRAQNYIGINYDDGENACKFYFCRISPDILKLLLSEKIDVRYVVTRGHKGKYELAELWGRVGDECKTKKVEEIAEDILPKPGMFLPGHAPASSSSKVKIVDIDGRWEVSDLKKFSDLVQDCYAFGYALLGATGAVSKREIERVFHKYPWRGGFSSVNFFRSLYKGIPGQDRAQIKSIEYASPGFVEFIVNETVADSIRDLIIDLNDDESLATATYKEIYRRLQDKGWLGQSEDDLFLHVDDKEELRELLGSACTAFGLHNYESHIIGLACEDMLASVKIVLAYYRRLKNLADYVATGKAQNVFHD
;
A
#
# COMPACT_ATOMS: atom_id res chain seq x y z
N MET A 1 -35.67 -12.57 14.71
CA MET A 1 -35.38 -13.37 13.52
C MET A 1 -35.00 -12.43 12.41
N SER A 2 -33.90 -12.70 11.73
CA SER A 2 -33.51 -12.00 10.51
C SER A 2 -33.62 -12.98 9.34
N ASP A 3 -34.07 -12.50 8.18
CA ASP A 3 -34.01 -13.26 6.95
C ASP A 3 -32.66 -12.98 6.29
N LEU A 4 -31.85 -14.01 6.12
CA LEU A 4 -30.52 -13.93 5.50
C LEU A 4 -30.52 -14.70 4.19
N LYS A 5 -29.90 -14.11 3.17
CA LYS A 5 -29.67 -14.73 1.86
C LYS A 5 -28.17 -14.85 1.59
N VAL A 6 -27.69 -16.06 1.34
CA VAL A 6 -26.30 -16.34 0.98
C VAL A 6 -26.03 -15.81 -0.42
N TYR A 7 -24.95 -15.04 -0.58
CA TYR A 7 -24.55 -14.47 -1.88
C TYR A 7 -23.15 -14.89 -2.32
N GLN A 8 -22.33 -15.45 -1.43
CA GLN A 8 -20.98 -15.89 -1.78
C GLN A 8 -20.49 -16.95 -0.78
N VAL A 9 -19.78 -17.96 -1.27
CA VAL A 9 -19.01 -18.92 -0.46
C VAL A 9 -17.54 -18.47 -0.49
N LEU A 10 -16.92 -18.34 0.69
CA LEU A 10 -15.52 -17.90 0.82
C LEU A 10 -14.55 -19.06 1.05
N LEU A 11 -14.99 -20.11 1.73
CA LEU A 11 -14.17 -21.30 1.94
C LEU A 11 -15.06 -22.53 1.92
N GLU A 12 -14.64 -23.52 1.15
CA GLU A 12 -15.32 -24.78 0.97
C GLU A 12 -14.27 -25.89 0.88
N TYR A 13 -14.55 -27.02 1.53
CA TYR A 13 -13.84 -28.28 1.29
C TYR A 13 -14.85 -29.29 0.77
N GLU A 14 -15.42 -30.10 1.66
CA GLU A 14 -16.56 -30.98 1.35
C GLU A 14 -17.90 -30.28 1.53
N VAL A 15 -17.94 -29.30 2.43
CA VAL A 15 -19.09 -28.43 2.70
C VAL A 15 -18.64 -26.97 2.83
N PRO A 16 -19.54 -25.99 2.61
CA PRO A 16 -19.23 -24.59 2.86
C PRO A 16 -18.85 -24.37 4.34
N LEU A 17 -17.66 -23.81 4.58
CA LEU A 17 -17.17 -23.49 5.92
C LEU A 17 -17.38 -22.03 6.29
N VAL A 18 -17.12 -21.15 5.33
CA VAL A 18 -17.25 -19.70 5.52
C VAL A 18 -18.05 -19.13 4.37
N ILE A 19 -19.14 -18.46 4.70
CA ILE A 19 -20.09 -17.91 3.72
C ILE A 19 -20.40 -16.44 4.01
N LEU A 20 -20.80 -15.70 2.98
CA LEU A 20 -21.35 -14.35 3.13
C LEU A 20 -22.84 -14.35 2.82
N ALA A 21 -23.59 -13.71 3.70
CA ALA A 21 -25.01 -13.51 3.57
C ALA A 21 -25.39 -12.04 3.72
N LYS A 22 -26.55 -11.67 3.18
CA LYS A 22 -27.15 -10.34 3.33
C LYS A 22 -28.57 -10.45 3.84
N ASN A 23 -28.98 -9.47 4.65
CA ASN A 23 -30.38 -9.31 4.98
C ASN A 23 -31.11 -8.41 3.97
N SER A 24 -32.41 -8.22 4.16
CA SER A 24 -33.25 -7.32 3.36
C SER A 24 -32.78 -5.85 3.34
N ARG A 25 -31.93 -5.44 4.28
CA ARG A 25 -31.31 -4.10 4.34
C ARG A 25 -29.91 -4.05 3.71
N ALA A 26 -29.53 -5.08 2.94
CA ALA A 26 -28.21 -5.23 2.31
C ALA A 26 -27.02 -5.18 3.29
N GLN A 27 -27.23 -5.53 4.56
CA GLN A 27 -26.16 -5.59 5.55
C GLN A 27 -25.41 -6.93 5.42
N ASN A 28 -24.08 -6.88 5.43
CA ASN A 28 -23.25 -8.08 5.30
C ASN A 28 -23.19 -8.87 6.62
N TYR A 29 -23.32 -10.18 6.51
CA TYR A 29 -23.11 -11.17 7.55
C TYR A 29 -22.06 -12.16 7.06
N ILE A 30 -21.17 -12.58 7.96
CA ILE A 30 -20.32 -13.74 7.76
C ILE A 30 -20.91 -14.91 8.53
N GLY A 31 -21.07 -16.04 7.86
CA GLY A 31 -21.55 -17.30 8.44
C GLY A 31 -20.40 -18.29 8.55
N ILE A 32 -20.28 -18.92 9.72
CA ILE A 32 -19.29 -19.96 10.01
C ILE A 32 -20.02 -21.26 10.28
N ASN A 33 -19.68 -22.29 9.52
CA ASN A 33 -20.12 -23.66 9.76
C ASN A 33 -19.36 -24.20 10.98
N TYR A 34 -20.08 -24.64 12.00
CA TYR A 34 -19.46 -25.15 13.23
C TYR A 34 -19.79 -26.61 13.54
N ASP A 35 -20.81 -27.18 12.90
CA ASP A 35 -21.28 -28.54 13.18
C ASP A 35 -22.26 -29.01 12.09
N ASP A 36 -22.44 -30.32 11.97
CA ASP A 36 -23.45 -30.91 11.12
C ASP A 36 -24.79 -30.98 11.87
N GLY A 37 -25.86 -30.50 11.22
CA GLY A 37 -27.22 -30.63 11.71
C GLY A 37 -27.92 -31.87 11.18
N GLU A 38 -29.15 -32.08 11.62
CA GLU A 38 -29.93 -33.27 11.25
C GLU A 38 -30.22 -33.33 9.73
N ASN A 39 -30.34 -32.17 9.08
CA ASN A 39 -30.75 -32.06 7.68
C ASN A 39 -29.84 -31.16 6.82
N ALA A 40 -28.97 -30.36 7.45
CA ALA A 40 -28.07 -29.41 6.81
C ALA A 40 -26.97 -28.97 7.79
N CYS A 41 -26.00 -28.16 7.37
CA CYS A 41 -24.94 -27.66 8.25
C CYS A 41 -25.45 -26.56 9.20
N LYS A 42 -24.91 -26.52 10.41
CA LYS A 42 -25.21 -25.48 11.40
C LYS A 42 -24.26 -24.30 11.21
N PHE A 43 -24.84 -23.13 11.00
CA PHE A 43 -24.12 -21.88 10.89
C PHE A 43 -24.44 -20.96 12.05
N TYR A 44 -23.42 -20.25 12.52
CA TYR A 44 -23.63 -19.01 13.24
C TYR A 44 -23.18 -17.85 12.35
N PHE A 45 -23.95 -16.77 12.40
CA PHE A 45 -23.73 -15.56 11.62
C PHE A 45 -23.43 -14.39 12.54
N CYS A 46 -22.53 -13.52 12.10
CA CYS A 46 -22.33 -12.23 12.75
C CYS A 46 -22.30 -11.12 11.72
N ARG A 47 -22.91 -9.98 12.04
CA ARG A 47 -22.94 -8.82 11.14
C ARG A 47 -21.57 -8.17 11.09
N ILE A 48 -21.11 -7.82 9.89
CA ILE A 48 -19.81 -7.17 9.68
C ILE A 48 -19.95 -5.88 8.88
N SER A 49 -19.06 -4.91 9.12
CA SER A 49 -19.00 -3.71 8.28
C SER A 49 -18.28 -4.01 6.95
N PRO A 50 -18.53 -3.22 5.90
CA PRO A 50 -17.76 -3.31 4.65
C PRO A 50 -16.25 -3.18 4.85
N ASP A 51 -15.81 -2.34 5.80
CA ASP A 51 -14.38 -2.15 6.09
C ASP A 51 -13.74 -3.41 6.67
N ILE A 52 -14.42 -4.08 7.62
CA ILE A 52 -13.95 -5.35 8.20
C ILE A 52 -13.95 -6.45 7.13
N LEU A 53 -14.97 -6.50 6.28
CA LEU A 53 -15.01 -7.44 5.16
C LEU A 53 -13.82 -7.23 4.22
N LYS A 54 -13.47 -5.98 3.89
CA LYS A 54 -12.31 -5.67 3.06
C LYS A 54 -11.00 -6.12 3.70
N LEU A 55 -10.84 -5.98 5.02
CA LEU A 55 -9.66 -6.46 5.73
C LEU A 55 -9.57 -7.99 5.73
N LEU A 56 -10.69 -8.68 5.92
CA LEU A 56 -10.75 -10.14 5.87
C LEU A 56 -10.38 -10.68 4.48
N LEU A 57 -10.99 -10.13 3.42
CA LEU A 57 -10.73 -10.56 2.04
C LEU A 57 -9.33 -10.19 1.56
N SER A 58 -8.66 -9.23 2.21
CA SER A 58 -7.25 -8.90 1.93
C SER A 58 -6.28 -9.59 2.89
N GLU A 59 -6.74 -10.61 3.61
CA GLU A 59 -5.93 -11.47 4.50
C GLU A 59 -5.20 -10.67 5.60
N LYS A 60 -5.71 -9.50 5.99
CA LYS A 60 -5.13 -8.64 7.04
C LYS A 60 -5.59 -9.00 8.45
N ILE A 61 -6.71 -9.70 8.53
CA ILE A 61 -7.32 -10.20 9.76
C ILE A 61 -7.82 -11.61 9.49
N ASP A 62 -7.79 -12.46 10.51
CA ASP A 62 -8.31 -13.82 10.42
C ASP A 62 -9.83 -13.85 10.67
N VAL A 63 -10.45 -14.97 10.31
CA VAL A 63 -11.89 -15.19 10.51
C VAL A 63 -12.26 -15.06 11.99
N ARG A 64 -11.39 -15.53 12.89
CA ARG A 64 -11.59 -15.47 14.34
C ARG A 64 -11.69 -14.03 14.84
N TYR A 65 -10.81 -13.12 14.41
CA TYR A 65 -10.87 -11.71 14.77
C TYR A 65 -12.19 -11.09 14.30
N VAL A 66 -12.64 -11.41 13.09
CA VAL A 66 -13.91 -10.92 12.55
C VAL A 66 -15.07 -11.32 13.46
N VAL A 67 -15.18 -12.59 13.83
CA VAL A 67 -16.30 -13.08 14.63
C VAL A 67 -16.21 -12.70 16.11
N THR A 68 -15.03 -12.42 16.66
CA THR A 68 -14.88 -12.09 18.10
C THR A 68 -14.78 -10.60 18.41
N ARG A 69 -14.12 -9.82 17.53
CA ARG A 69 -13.81 -8.39 17.75
C ARG A 69 -14.32 -7.48 16.63
N GLY A 70 -14.43 -7.99 15.41
CA GLY A 70 -14.81 -7.23 14.21
C GLY A 70 -16.32 -7.18 13.93
N HIS A 71 -17.12 -7.98 14.63
CA HIS A 71 -18.56 -8.08 14.40
C HIS A 71 -19.34 -6.98 15.09
N LYS A 72 -20.61 -6.81 14.69
CA LYS A 72 -21.55 -5.85 15.28
C LYS A 72 -22.82 -6.55 15.74
N GLY A 73 -23.19 -6.32 17.00
CA GLY A 73 -24.43 -6.85 17.56
C GLY A 73 -24.32 -8.31 17.97
N LYS A 74 -25.45 -9.00 18.01
CA LYS A 74 -25.56 -10.39 18.49
C LYS A 74 -25.26 -11.40 17.38
N TYR A 75 -24.93 -12.62 17.77
CA TYR A 75 -24.83 -13.74 16.85
C TYR A 75 -26.21 -14.25 16.43
N GLU A 76 -26.26 -14.89 15.27
CA GLU A 76 -27.49 -15.38 14.66
C GLU A 76 -27.30 -16.82 14.17
N LEU A 77 -28.02 -17.79 14.73
CA LEU A 77 -27.92 -19.21 14.38
C LEU A 77 -28.94 -19.59 13.30
N ALA A 78 -28.55 -20.43 12.35
CA ALA A 78 -29.44 -21.09 11.40
C ALA A 78 -28.85 -22.42 10.89
N GLU A 79 -29.72 -23.30 10.40
CA GLU A 79 -29.34 -24.50 9.65
C GLU A 79 -29.63 -24.29 8.17
N LEU A 80 -28.65 -24.54 7.30
CA LEU A 80 -28.74 -24.41 5.85
C LEU A 80 -27.58 -25.13 5.16
N TRP A 81 -27.71 -25.37 3.85
CA TRP A 81 -26.63 -25.97 3.06
C TRP A 81 -25.49 -24.98 2.75
N GLY A 82 -25.75 -23.68 2.85
CA GLY A 82 -24.73 -22.63 2.69
C GLY A 82 -24.41 -22.33 1.22
N ARG A 83 -25.28 -22.69 0.28
CA ARG A 83 -25.08 -22.44 -1.16
C ARG A 83 -25.52 -21.04 -1.53
N VAL A 84 -24.91 -20.48 -2.58
CA VAL A 84 -25.32 -19.17 -3.11
C VAL A 84 -26.80 -19.21 -3.51
N GLY A 85 -27.58 -18.28 -2.98
CA GLY A 85 -29.02 -18.19 -3.16
C GLY A 85 -29.85 -18.75 -2.00
N ASP A 86 -29.25 -19.54 -1.09
CA ASP A 86 -29.95 -20.09 0.07
C ASP A 86 -30.48 -18.98 0.97
N GLU A 87 -31.72 -19.15 1.44
CA GLU A 87 -32.39 -18.24 2.36
C GLU A 87 -32.66 -18.96 3.68
N CYS A 88 -32.39 -18.30 4.80
CA CYS A 88 -32.62 -18.87 6.13
C CYS A 88 -33.17 -17.83 7.11
N LYS A 89 -33.94 -18.34 8.08
CA LYS A 89 -34.41 -17.58 9.23
C LYS A 89 -33.50 -17.82 10.41
N THR A 90 -33.05 -16.75 11.05
CA THR A 90 -32.07 -16.86 12.13
C THR A 90 -32.67 -16.71 13.53
N LYS A 91 -32.04 -17.36 14.51
CA LYS A 91 -32.30 -17.16 15.94
C LYS A 91 -31.14 -16.42 16.59
N LYS A 92 -31.42 -15.32 17.31
CA LYS A 92 -30.38 -14.51 17.96
C LYS A 92 -29.86 -15.17 19.23
N VAL A 93 -28.55 -15.06 19.45
CA VAL A 93 -27.84 -15.53 20.65
C VAL A 93 -26.81 -14.48 21.07
N GLU A 94 -26.65 -14.24 22.37
CA GLU A 94 -25.70 -13.24 22.89
C GLU A 94 -24.25 -13.68 22.71
N GLU A 95 -23.96 -14.93 23.03
CA GLU A 95 -22.61 -15.47 23.08
C GLU A 95 -22.54 -16.82 22.36
N ILE A 96 -21.37 -17.09 21.80
CA ILE A 96 -21.02 -18.31 21.09
C ILE A 96 -19.93 -18.99 21.92
N ALA A 97 -20.04 -20.29 22.10
CA ALA A 97 -19.10 -21.05 22.90
C ALA A 97 -17.71 -21.06 22.22
N GLU A 98 -16.67 -21.14 23.05
CA GLU A 98 -15.28 -21.00 22.59
C GLU A 98 -14.83 -22.18 21.69
N ASP A 99 -15.41 -23.36 21.89
CA ASP A 99 -15.13 -24.59 21.16
C ASP A 99 -15.61 -24.57 19.71
N ILE A 100 -16.62 -23.76 19.41
CA ILE A 100 -17.18 -23.59 18.05
C ILE A 100 -16.60 -22.39 17.30
N LEU A 101 -15.67 -21.64 17.91
CA LEU A 101 -14.98 -20.55 17.23
C LEU A 101 -13.86 -21.07 16.32
N PRO A 102 -13.63 -20.42 15.17
CA PRO A 102 -12.45 -20.61 14.34
C PRO A 102 -11.16 -20.56 15.17
N LYS A 103 -10.22 -21.43 14.82
CA LYS A 103 -8.88 -21.38 15.40
C LYS A 103 -8.18 -20.08 15.00
N PRO A 104 -7.34 -19.51 15.89
CA PRO A 104 -6.48 -18.39 15.52
C PRO A 104 -5.63 -18.72 14.28
N GLY A 105 -5.48 -17.75 13.37
CA GLY A 105 -4.71 -17.93 12.13
C GLY A 105 -5.48 -18.53 10.96
N MET A 106 -6.80 -18.69 11.07
CA MET A 106 -7.65 -19.07 9.94
C MET A 106 -7.86 -17.88 8.99
N PHE A 107 -6.96 -17.72 8.02
CA PHE A 107 -7.10 -16.78 6.90
C PHE A 107 -7.91 -17.40 5.75
N LEU A 108 -8.43 -16.54 4.87
CA LEU A 108 -9.20 -16.94 3.69
C LEU A 108 -8.34 -16.71 2.43
N PRO A 109 -7.57 -17.71 1.98
CA PRO A 109 -6.65 -17.53 0.86
C PRO A 109 -7.39 -17.28 -0.45
N GLY A 110 -6.77 -16.49 -1.32
CA GLY A 110 -7.19 -16.35 -2.73
C GLY A 110 -8.33 -15.36 -2.97
N HIS A 111 -8.74 -14.61 -1.94
CA HIS A 111 -9.72 -13.51 -2.07
C HIS A 111 -9.06 -12.14 -2.17
N ALA A 112 -7.75 -12.06 -1.91
CA ALA A 112 -6.99 -10.84 -2.07
C ALA A 112 -7.00 -10.44 -3.55
N PRO A 113 -7.43 -9.21 -3.90
CA PRO A 113 -7.47 -8.79 -5.29
C PRO A 113 -6.06 -8.76 -5.86
N ALA A 114 -5.86 -9.43 -7.00
CA ALA A 114 -4.59 -9.46 -7.72
C ALA A 114 -4.55 -8.35 -8.78
N SER A 115 -3.42 -7.65 -8.88
CA SER A 115 -3.13 -6.74 -9.98
C SER A 115 -2.46 -7.51 -11.12
N SER A 116 -2.91 -7.31 -12.35
CA SER A 116 -2.28 -7.90 -13.55
C SER A 116 -0.87 -7.35 -13.81
N SER A 117 -0.54 -6.18 -13.26
CA SER A 117 0.76 -5.52 -13.43
C SER A 117 1.76 -5.87 -12.33
N SER A 118 1.33 -6.58 -11.28
CA SER A 118 2.20 -6.95 -10.17
C SER A 118 2.97 -8.23 -10.46
N LYS A 119 4.27 -8.20 -10.14
CA LYS A 119 5.20 -9.32 -10.26
C LYS A 119 5.90 -9.54 -8.92
N VAL A 120 6.45 -10.74 -8.75
CA VAL A 120 7.37 -11.01 -7.64
C VAL A 120 8.72 -10.43 -8.02
N LYS A 121 9.30 -9.62 -7.13
CA LYS A 121 10.67 -9.10 -7.22
C LYS A 121 11.37 -9.37 -5.90
N ILE A 122 12.65 -9.70 -5.97
CA ILE A 122 13.43 -10.18 -4.83
C ILE A 122 14.48 -9.14 -4.45
N VAL A 123 14.68 -8.96 -3.16
CA VAL A 123 15.85 -8.25 -2.62
C VAL A 123 16.64 -9.22 -1.75
N ASP A 124 17.89 -9.46 -2.11
CA ASP A 124 18.80 -10.23 -1.28
C ASP A 124 19.15 -9.40 -0.04
N ILE A 125 19.18 -10.05 1.11
CA ILE A 125 19.56 -9.42 2.38
C ILE A 125 20.70 -10.19 3.03
N ASP A 126 21.63 -9.46 3.63
CA ASP A 126 22.78 -10.04 4.30
C ASP A 126 23.19 -9.21 5.53
N GLY A 127 24.10 -9.77 6.32
CA GLY A 127 24.59 -9.19 7.56
C GLY A 127 23.57 -9.27 8.71
N ARG A 128 23.77 -8.42 9.71
CA ARG A 128 22.90 -8.38 10.90
C ARG A 128 21.98 -7.17 10.83
N TRP A 129 20.70 -7.44 10.65
CA TRP A 129 19.65 -6.43 10.69
C TRP A 129 19.08 -6.31 12.10
N GLU A 130 19.02 -5.10 12.59
CA GLU A 130 18.18 -4.78 13.73
C GLU A 130 16.71 -4.71 13.29
N VAL A 131 15.78 -4.84 14.24
CA VAL A 131 14.35 -4.56 14.00
C VAL A 131 14.17 -3.16 13.40
N SER A 132 15.02 -2.22 13.80
CA SER A 132 15.02 -0.85 13.29
C SER A 132 15.44 -0.76 11.81
N ASP A 133 16.36 -1.62 11.36
CA ASP A 133 16.79 -1.69 9.96
C ASP A 133 15.66 -2.21 9.08
N LEU A 134 15.04 -3.34 9.45
CA LEU A 134 13.96 -3.94 8.66
C LEU A 134 12.78 -2.98 8.49
N LYS A 135 12.41 -2.29 9.58
CA LYS A 135 11.38 -1.25 9.55
C LYS A 135 11.76 -0.11 8.60
N LYS A 136 12.94 0.48 8.76
CA LYS A 136 13.40 1.61 7.94
C LYS A 136 13.49 1.21 6.47
N PHE A 137 14.02 0.03 6.16
CA PHE A 137 14.10 -0.49 4.81
C PHE A 137 12.70 -0.64 4.19
N SER A 138 11.76 -1.24 4.93
CA SER A 138 10.37 -1.39 4.48
C SER A 138 9.69 -0.04 4.26
N ASP A 139 9.90 0.94 5.16
CA ASP A 139 9.38 2.30 5.01
C ASP A 139 9.99 3.01 3.77
N LEU A 140 11.28 2.82 3.49
CA LEU A 140 11.95 3.39 2.32
C LEU A 140 11.46 2.75 1.02
N VAL A 141 11.35 1.41 0.96
CA VAL A 141 10.77 0.69 -0.17
C VAL A 141 9.34 1.18 -0.41
N GLN A 142 8.53 1.30 0.63
CA GLN A 142 7.16 1.79 0.54
C GLN A 142 7.11 3.21 -0.04
N ASP A 143 7.93 4.12 0.46
CA ASP A 143 7.93 5.52 0.01
C ASP A 143 8.45 5.66 -1.43
N CYS A 144 9.53 4.96 -1.80
CA CYS A 144 10.05 4.95 -3.16
C CYS A 144 9.02 4.35 -4.13
N TYR A 145 8.42 3.22 -3.77
CA TYR A 145 7.35 2.59 -4.54
C TYR A 145 6.14 3.49 -4.70
N ALA A 146 5.72 4.19 -3.64
CA ALA A 146 4.55 5.04 -3.71
C ALA A 146 4.71 6.19 -4.71
N PHE A 147 5.90 6.79 -4.76
CA PHE A 147 6.19 7.84 -5.72
C PHE A 147 6.35 7.31 -7.14
N GLY A 148 7.10 6.23 -7.33
CA GLY A 148 7.23 5.58 -8.63
C GLY A 148 5.88 5.11 -9.18
N TYR A 149 5.01 4.54 -8.34
CA TYR A 149 3.66 4.14 -8.75
C TYR A 149 2.80 5.34 -9.16
N ALA A 150 2.90 6.46 -8.44
CA ALA A 150 2.13 7.65 -8.76
C ALA A 150 2.45 8.22 -10.15
N LEU A 151 3.71 8.09 -10.59
CA LEU A 151 4.17 8.59 -11.89
C LEU A 151 4.08 7.54 -13.01
N LEU A 152 4.50 6.30 -12.73
CA LEU A 152 4.69 5.24 -13.74
C LEU A 152 3.54 4.23 -13.76
N GLY A 153 2.95 3.95 -12.60
CA GLY A 153 2.03 2.81 -12.40
C GLY A 153 0.54 3.16 -12.34
N ALA A 154 0.18 4.44 -12.24
CA ALA A 154 -1.20 4.88 -12.01
C ALA A 154 -2.11 4.67 -13.25
N THR A 155 -2.60 3.44 -13.44
CA THR A 155 -3.53 3.08 -14.51
C THR A 155 -4.98 3.23 -14.03
N GLY A 156 -5.58 4.41 -14.23
CA GLY A 156 -7.03 4.61 -14.04
C GLY A 156 -7.42 5.98 -13.47
N ALA A 157 -8.62 6.46 -13.83
CA ALA A 157 -9.08 7.81 -13.48
C ALA A 157 -9.28 8.04 -11.97
N VAL A 158 -9.66 7.00 -11.22
CA VAL A 158 -9.86 7.09 -9.76
C VAL A 158 -8.53 7.24 -9.03
N SER A 159 -7.54 6.42 -9.39
CA SER A 159 -6.19 6.49 -8.81
C SER A 159 -5.54 7.84 -9.10
N LYS A 160 -5.68 8.37 -10.33
CA LYS A 160 -5.17 9.70 -10.69
C LYS A 160 -5.74 10.82 -9.81
N ARG A 161 -7.06 10.86 -9.60
CA ARG A 161 -7.70 11.87 -8.74
C ARG A 161 -7.27 11.80 -7.28
N GLU A 162 -7.05 10.59 -6.75
CA GLU A 162 -6.55 10.42 -5.38
C GLU A 162 -5.10 10.88 -5.26
N ILE A 163 -4.26 10.58 -6.25
CA ILE A 163 -2.88 11.05 -6.33
C ILE A 163 -2.84 12.58 -6.42
N GLU A 164 -3.57 13.20 -7.35
CA GLU A 164 -3.69 14.66 -7.49
C GLU A 164 -4.06 15.31 -6.15
N ARG A 165 -5.10 14.80 -5.47
CA ARG A 165 -5.52 15.32 -4.17
C ARG A 165 -4.40 15.27 -3.12
N VAL A 166 -3.56 14.24 -3.13
CA VAL A 166 -2.44 14.12 -2.18
C VAL A 166 -1.35 15.15 -2.49
N PHE A 167 -1.02 15.38 -3.76
CA PHE A 167 -0.04 16.39 -4.14
C PHE A 167 -0.47 17.81 -3.75
N HIS A 168 -1.76 18.14 -3.89
CA HIS A 168 -2.30 19.46 -3.50
C HIS A 168 -2.38 19.69 -1.99
N LYS A 169 -2.38 18.64 -1.18
CA LYS A 169 -2.71 18.75 0.25
C LYS A 169 -1.60 19.37 1.09
N TYR A 170 -0.35 19.32 0.65
CA TYR A 170 0.80 19.65 1.49
C TYR A 170 1.45 20.96 1.06
N PRO A 171 1.72 21.89 1.99
CA PRO A 171 2.32 23.19 1.67
C PRO A 171 3.84 23.13 1.49
N TRP A 172 4.48 21.96 1.54
CA TRP A 172 5.93 21.78 1.33
C TRP A 172 6.91 22.66 2.14
N ARG A 173 6.46 23.19 3.29
CA ARG A 173 7.26 24.00 4.22
C ARG A 173 8.35 23.25 5.02
N GLY A 174 8.54 21.94 4.82
CA GLY A 174 9.60 21.20 5.50
C GLY A 174 9.41 19.68 5.60
N GLY A 175 10.21 19.04 6.46
CA GLY A 175 10.29 17.58 6.58
C GLY A 175 8.98 16.89 6.99
N PHE A 176 8.17 17.53 7.84
CA PHE A 176 6.87 16.99 8.25
C PHE A 176 5.88 16.87 7.08
N SER A 177 5.90 17.83 6.15
CA SER A 177 5.10 17.78 4.92
C SER A 177 5.52 16.59 4.06
N SER A 178 6.82 16.35 3.92
CA SER A 178 7.35 15.23 3.15
C SER A 178 6.91 13.87 3.73
N VAL A 179 7.09 13.62 5.03
CA VAL A 179 6.71 12.33 5.64
C VAL A 179 5.21 12.04 5.45
N ASN A 180 4.36 13.04 5.67
CA ASN A 180 2.93 12.85 5.50
C ASN A 180 2.51 12.68 4.04
N PHE A 181 3.18 13.37 3.12
CA PHE A 181 2.93 13.24 1.68
C PHE A 181 3.12 11.79 1.21
N PHE A 182 4.29 11.18 1.43
CA PHE A 182 4.55 9.80 0.96
C PHE A 182 3.62 8.78 1.63
N ARG A 183 3.35 8.94 2.94
CA ARG A 183 2.37 8.11 3.66
C ARG A 183 0.97 8.23 3.05
N SER A 184 0.55 9.44 2.68
CA SER A 184 -0.74 9.66 2.04
C SER A 184 -0.76 9.14 0.61
N LEU A 185 0.35 9.24 -0.11
CA LEU A 185 0.50 8.72 -1.47
C LEU A 185 0.34 7.21 -1.48
N TYR A 186 1.05 6.51 -0.59
CA TYR A 186 0.93 5.05 -0.45
C TYR A 186 -0.50 4.60 -0.08
N LYS A 187 -1.18 5.37 0.78
CA LYS A 187 -2.59 5.11 1.12
C LYS A 187 -3.55 5.29 -0.05
N GLY A 188 -3.21 6.13 -1.02
CA GLY A 188 -3.98 6.36 -2.26
C GLY A 188 -3.77 5.28 -3.32
N ILE A 189 -2.79 4.39 -3.17
CA ILE A 189 -2.61 3.27 -4.09
C ILE A 189 -3.76 2.26 -3.89
N PRO A 190 -4.40 1.77 -4.97
CA PRO A 190 -5.37 0.69 -4.87
C PRO A 190 -4.80 -0.53 -4.14
N GLY A 191 -5.62 -1.25 -3.37
CA GLY A 191 -5.14 -2.30 -2.47
C GLY A 191 -4.35 -3.42 -3.16
N GLN A 192 -4.77 -3.76 -4.38
CA GLN A 192 -4.15 -4.78 -5.24
C GLN A 192 -2.83 -4.33 -5.89
N ASP A 193 -2.58 -3.02 -5.95
CA ASP A 193 -1.40 -2.44 -6.59
C ASP A 193 -0.36 -1.96 -5.56
N ARG A 194 -0.64 -2.10 -4.26
CA ARG A 194 0.31 -1.78 -3.19
C ARG A 194 1.43 -2.81 -3.15
N ALA A 195 2.64 -2.34 -2.87
CA ALA A 195 3.74 -3.22 -2.52
C ALA A 195 3.37 -4.12 -1.33
N GLN A 196 3.51 -5.43 -1.51
CA GLN A 196 3.25 -6.42 -0.47
C GLN A 196 4.48 -7.29 -0.28
N ILE A 197 4.71 -7.74 0.96
CA ILE A 197 5.72 -8.76 1.23
C ILE A 197 5.07 -10.12 1.02
N LYS A 198 5.60 -10.91 0.09
CA LYS A 198 5.17 -12.28 -0.19
C LYS A 198 5.82 -13.25 0.78
N SER A 199 7.13 -13.12 1.00
CA SER A 199 7.88 -13.94 1.93
C SER A 199 9.15 -13.20 2.40
N ILE A 200 9.66 -13.62 3.55
CA ILE A 200 10.96 -13.19 4.08
C ILE A 200 11.68 -14.45 4.54
N GLU A 201 12.86 -14.71 3.98
CA GLU A 201 13.80 -15.67 4.54
C GLU A 201 14.92 -14.90 5.20
N TYR A 202 14.84 -14.76 6.53
CA TYR A 202 15.90 -14.15 7.31
C TYR A 202 16.92 -15.22 7.72
N ALA A 203 17.78 -15.55 6.79
CA ALA A 203 19.08 -16.19 7.00
C ALA A 203 20.15 -15.22 6.46
N SER A 204 21.41 -15.34 6.86
CA SER A 204 22.51 -14.55 6.27
C SER A 204 23.39 -15.55 5.49
N PRO A 205 23.31 -15.59 4.15
CA PRO A 205 22.45 -14.78 3.26
C PRO A 205 20.97 -15.22 3.25
N GLY A 206 20.07 -14.31 2.89
CA GLY A 206 18.62 -14.51 2.83
C GLY A 206 17.95 -13.52 1.88
N PHE A 207 16.62 -13.42 1.89
CA PHE A 207 15.90 -12.55 0.93
C PHE A 207 14.55 -12.03 1.45
N VAL A 208 14.06 -10.99 0.78
CA VAL A 208 12.68 -10.48 0.88
C VAL A 208 12.04 -10.53 -0.50
N GLU A 209 10.95 -11.29 -0.63
CA GLU A 209 10.12 -11.29 -1.84
C GLU A 209 9.01 -10.24 -1.72
N PHE A 210 8.90 -9.39 -2.74
CA PHE A 210 7.87 -8.38 -2.86
C PHE A 210 6.92 -8.69 -4.01
N ILE A 211 5.62 -8.47 -3.83
CA ILE A 211 4.65 -8.33 -4.94
C ILE A 211 4.51 -6.85 -5.22
N VAL A 212 4.98 -6.41 -6.39
CA VAL A 212 5.09 -4.99 -6.78
C VAL A 212 4.83 -4.82 -8.27
N ASN A 213 4.42 -3.62 -8.69
CA ASN A 213 4.42 -3.27 -10.12
C ASN A 213 5.83 -3.36 -10.69
N GLU A 214 6.00 -4.14 -11.76
CA GLU A 214 7.29 -4.46 -12.37
C GLU A 214 8.04 -3.20 -12.85
N THR A 215 7.36 -2.34 -13.62
CA THR A 215 7.95 -1.10 -14.15
C THR A 215 8.43 -0.17 -13.03
N VAL A 216 7.67 -0.08 -11.94
CA VAL A 216 8.06 0.74 -10.78
C VAL A 216 9.28 0.14 -10.07
N ALA A 217 9.30 -1.17 -9.88
CA ALA A 217 10.40 -1.85 -9.20
C ALA A 217 11.71 -1.78 -9.99
N ASP A 218 11.65 -1.99 -11.30
CA ASP A 218 12.81 -1.88 -12.20
C ASP A 218 13.36 -0.44 -12.21
N SER A 219 12.49 0.57 -12.28
CA SER A 219 12.90 1.98 -12.20
C SER A 219 13.61 2.31 -10.87
N ILE A 220 13.13 1.78 -9.74
CA ILE A 220 13.79 1.98 -8.44
C ILE A 220 15.16 1.29 -8.41
N ARG A 221 15.26 0.05 -8.92
CA ARG A 221 16.53 -0.68 -9.00
C ARG A 221 17.57 0.10 -9.79
N ASP A 222 17.22 0.56 -10.99
CA ASP A 222 18.17 1.24 -11.88
C ASP A 222 18.70 2.53 -11.24
N LEU A 223 17.84 3.27 -10.53
CA LEU A 223 18.24 4.48 -9.79
C LEU A 223 19.11 4.18 -8.56
N ILE A 224 18.86 3.08 -7.85
CA ILE A 224 19.72 2.67 -6.73
C ILE A 224 21.12 2.32 -7.22
N ILE A 225 21.23 1.65 -8.37
CA ILE A 225 22.51 1.29 -8.97
C ILE A 225 23.28 2.58 -9.36
N ASP A 226 22.63 3.52 -10.04
CA ASP A 226 23.24 4.81 -10.41
C ASP A 226 23.70 5.62 -9.18
N LEU A 227 22.92 5.64 -8.10
CA LEU A 227 23.23 6.42 -6.89
C LEU A 227 24.43 5.91 -6.08
N ASN A 228 24.88 4.69 -6.35
CA ASN A 228 26.06 4.11 -5.73
C ASN A 228 27.31 4.22 -6.62
N ASP A 229 27.20 4.86 -7.78
CA ASP A 229 28.34 5.28 -8.59
C ASP A 229 28.98 6.55 -7.99
N ASP A 230 30.31 6.60 -7.92
CA ASP A 230 31.08 7.76 -7.42
C ASP A 230 30.85 9.01 -8.28
N GLU A 231 30.55 8.84 -9.57
CA GLU A 231 30.26 9.91 -10.53
C GLU A 231 28.75 10.12 -10.74
N SER A 232 27.89 9.64 -9.83
CA SER A 232 26.43 9.74 -9.93
C SER A 232 25.95 11.16 -10.26
N LEU A 233 25.39 11.32 -11.47
CA LEU A 233 24.78 12.56 -11.94
C LEU A 233 23.63 12.99 -11.03
N ALA A 234 22.85 12.03 -10.52
CA ALA A 234 21.79 12.29 -9.56
C ALA A 234 22.34 12.96 -8.29
N THR A 235 23.45 12.47 -7.74
CA THR A 235 24.06 13.03 -6.54
C THR A 235 24.57 14.45 -6.75
N ALA A 236 25.24 14.70 -7.88
CA ALA A 236 25.72 16.04 -8.24
C ALA A 236 24.56 17.03 -8.41
N THR A 237 23.54 16.63 -9.16
CA THR A 237 22.33 17.44 -9.44
C THR A 237 21.58 17.78 -8.16
N TYR A 238 21.38 16.80 -7.27
CA TYR A 238 20.75 17.04 -5.96
C TYR A 238 21.50 18.11 -5.15
N LYS A 239 22.83 18.00 -5.04
CA LYS A 239 23.65 18.95 -4.28
C LYS A 239 23.56 20.35 -4.84
N GLU A 240 23.59 20.48 -6.17
CA GLU A 240 23.46 21.77 -6.84
C GLU A 240 22.10 22.43 -6.54
N ILE A 241 20.99 21.72 -6.80
CA ILE A 241 19.65 22.26 -6.58
C ILE A 241 19.44 22.59 -5.11
N TYR A 242 19.84 21.70 -4.19
CA TYR A 242 19.71 21.94 -2.76
C TYR A 242 20.44 23.23 -2.33
N ARG A 243 21.67 23.43 -2.80
CA ARG A 243 22.45 24.64 -2.53
C ARG A 243 21.75 25.88 -3.11
N ARG A 244 21.25 25.84 -4.35
CA ARG A 244 20.50 26.95 -4.96
C ARG A 244 19.29 27.36 -4.11
N LEU A 245 18.47 26.39 -3.71
CA LEU A 245 17.31 26.66 -2.86
C LEU A 245 17.71 27.14 -1.45
N GLN A 246 18.85 26.69 -0.93
CA GLN A 246 19.38 27.13 0.36
C GLN A 246 19.84 28.59 0.30
N ASP A 247 20.62 28.95 -0.72
CA ASP A 247 21.15 30.30 -0.92
C ASP A 247 20.02 31.33 -1.06
N LYS A 248 18.91 30.94 -1.69
CA LYS A 248 17.70 31.77 -1.80
C LYS A 248 16.76 31.71 -0.58
N GLY A 249 17.06 30.87 0.42
CA GLY A 249 16.22 30.71 1.61
C GLY A 249 14.87 30.01 1.35
N TRP A 250 14.70 29.34 0.21
CA TRP A 250 13.44 28.76 -0.23
C TRP A 250 13.12 27.39 0.38
N LEU A 251 14.12 26.69 0.95
CA LEU A 251 13.96 25.33 1.48
C LEU A 251 12.80 25.19 2.50
N GLY A 252 12.58 26.20 3.34
CA GLY A 252 11.53 26.21 4.37
C GLY A 252 10.21 26.88 4.00
N GLN A 253 10.10 27.50 2.83
CA GLN A 253 8.96 28.34 2.42
C GLN A 253 8.01 27.59 1.47
N SER A 254 6.71 27.88 1.47
CA SER A 254 5.84 27.50 0.35
C SER A 254 5.92 28.53 -0.77
N GLU A 255 5.49 28.19 -2.01
CA GLU A 255 5.41 29.21 -3.07
C GLU A 255 4.49 30.37 -2.65
N ASP A 256 3.38 30.08 -1.96
CA ASP A 256 2.47 31.09 -1.41
C ASP A 256 3.12 32.05 -0.40
N ASP A 257 4.24 31.66 0.22
CA ASP A 257 4.97 32.49 1.19
C ASP A 257 5.99 33.41 0.48
N LEU A 258 6.19 33.25 -0.84
CA LEU A 258 7.23 33.89 -1.61
C LEU A 258 6.63 34.75 -2.73
N PHE A 259 7.31 35.85 -3.04
CA PHE A 259 7.08 36.58 -4.27
C PHE A 259 8.07 36.11 -5.33
N LEU A 260 7.70 35.09 -6.10
CA LEU A 260 8.53 34.56 -7.18
C LEU A 260 8.34 35.39 -8.45
N HIS A 261 9.43 35.94 -8.98
CA HIS A 261 9.43 36.61 -10.27
C HIS A 261 9.38 35.61 -11.43
N VAL A 262 9.21 36.10 -12.66
CA VAL A 262 9.21 35.24 -13.87
C VAL A 262 10.51 34.46 -13.97
N ASP A 263 11.65 35.13 -13.78
CA ASP A 263 12.98 34.52 -13.82
C ASP A 263 13.15 33.43 -12.75
N ASP A 264 12.57 33.59 -11.55
CA ASP A 264 12.60 32.58 -10.51
C ASP A 264 11.82 31.31 -10.91
N LYS A 265 10.67 31.49 -11.58
CA LYS A 265 9.87 30.37 -12.09
C LYS A 265 10.54 29.64 -13.25
N GLU A 266 11.26 30.37 -14.10
CA GLU A 266 12.08 29.78 -15.16
C GLU A 266 13.26 28.99 -14.58
N GLU A 267 13.98 29.54 -13.60
CA GLU A 267 15.06 28.83 -12.90
C GLU A 267 14.53 27.55 -12.23
N LEU A 268 13.40 27.61 -11.51
CA LEU A 268 12.79 26.42 -10.90
C LEU A 268 12.40 25.36 -11.94
N ARG A 269 11.97 25.77 -13.14
CA ARG A 269 11.65 24.85 -14.23
C ARG A 269 12.90 24.16 -14.76
N GLU A 270 14.00 24.89 -14.94
CA GLU A 270 15.28 24.33 -15.34
C GLU A 270 15.84 23.36 -14.30
N LEU A 271 15.77 23.73 -13.02
CA LEU A 271 16.19 22.87 -11.91
C LEU A 271 15.34 21.59 -11.86
N LEU A 272 14.02 21.69 -12.07
CA LEU A 272 13.13 20.54 -12.13
C LEU A 272 13.48 19.62 -13.31
N GLY A 273 13.68 20.17 -14.51
CA GLY A 273 14.05 19.37 -15.69
C GLY A 273 15.39 18.65 -15.51
N SER A 274 16.36 19.33 -14.90
CA SER A 274 17.65 18.74 -14.55
C SER A 274 17.49 17.59 -13.54
N ALA A 275 16.67 17.80 -12.50
CA ALA A 275 16.37 16.76 -11.51
C ALA A 275 15.64 15.56 -12.11
N CYS A 276 14.60 15.79 -12.92
CA CYS A 276 13.85 14.72 -13.56
C CYS A 276 14.74 13.90 -14.49
N THR A 277 15.61 14.56 -15.25
CA THR A 277 16.59 13.88 -16.10
C THR A 277 17.56 13.04 -15.27
N ALA A 278 18.16 13.63 -14.24
CA ALA A 278 19.14 12.94 -13.41
C ALA A 278 18.53 11.79 -12.58
N PHE A 279 17.24 11.86 -12.24
CA PHE A 279 16.56 10.86 -11.42
C PHE A 279 15.73 9.87 -12.25
N GLY A 280 15.99 9.74 -13.56
CA GLY A 280 15.33 8.77 -14.43
C GLY A 280 13.82 9.02 -14.63
N LEU A 281 13.36 10.25 -14.38
CA LEU A 281 11.98 10.71 -14.56
C LEU A 281 11.83 11.55 -15.84
N HIS A 282 12.54 11.18 -16.91
CA HIS A 282 12.51 11.89 -18.18
C HIS A 282 11.06 12.04 -18.70
N ASN A 283 10.69 13.26 -19.10
CA ASN A 283 9.36 13.61 -19.63
C ASN A 283 8.22 13.62 -18.58
N TYR A 284 8.52 13.48 -17.29
CA TYR A 284 7.53 13.59 -16.21
C TYR A 284 7.46 15.00 -15.60
N GLU A 285 8.26 15.96 -16.05
CA GLU A 285 8.31 17.33 -15.54
C GLU A 285 6.91 17.98 -15.55
N SER A 286 6.29 18.03 -16.73
CA SER A 286 4.95 18.61 -16.90
C SER A 286 3.88 17.86 -16.09
N HIS A 287 4.04 16.55 -15.91
CA HIS A 287 3.13 15.77 -15.10
C HIS A 287 3.26 16.12 -13.62
N ILE A 288 4.49 16.22 -13.10
CA ILE A 288 4.77 16.59 -11.71
C ILE A 288 4.29 18.01 -11.43
N ILE A 289 4.53 18.96 -12.35
CA ILE A 289 4.02 20.34 -12.25
C ILE A 289 2.49 20.35 -12.17
N GLY A 290 1.83 19.61 -13.07
CA GLY A 290 0.37 19.50 -13.06
C GLY A 290 -0.18 18.90 -11.76
N LEU A 291 0.46 17.83 -11.25
CA LEU A 291 0.11 17.24 -9.96
C LEU A 291 0.31 18.23 -8.80
N ALA A 292 1.34 19.06 -8.86
CA ALA A 292 1.63 20.10 -7.88
C ALA A 292 0.79 21.38 -8.06
N CYS A 293 -0.24 21.40 -8.92
CA CYS A 293 -1.08 22.57 -9.15
C CYS A 293 -0.32 23.78 -9.71
N GLU A 294 0.69 23.55 -10.55
CA GLU A 294 1.60 24.58 -11.07
C GLU A 294 2.47 25.26 -9.99
N ASP A 295 2.52 24.72 -8.77
CA ASP A 295 3.50 25.13 -7.74
C ASP A 295 4.88 24.57 -8.12
N MET A 296 5.73 25.46 -8.62
CA MET A 296 7.04 25.12 -9.14
C MET A 296 8.01 24.76 -8.02
N LEU A 297 7.92 25.46 -6.89
CA LEU A 297 8.80 25.21 -5.75
C LEU A 297 8.47 23.86 -5.09
N ALA A 298 7.18 23.55 -4.94
CA ALA A 298 6.70 22.25 -4.48
C ALA A 298 7.16 21.13 -5.42
N SER A 299 7.03 21.32 -6.74
CA SER A 299 7.47 20.35 -7.75
C SER A 299 8.94 19.96 -7.57
N VAL A 300 9.83 20.95 -7.46
CA VAL A 300 11.26 20.71 -7.20
C VAL A 300 11.46 20.01 -5.85
N LYS A 301 10.81 20.47 -4.79
CA LYS A 301 10.95 19.90 -3.44
C LYS A 301 10.46 18.46 -3.33
N ILE A 302 9.39 18.11 -4.04
CA ILE A 302 8.87 16.74 -4.17
C ILE A 302 9.96 15.82 -4.73
N VAL A 303 10.56 16.23 -5.85
CA VAL A 303 11.57 15.44 -6.56
C VAL A 303 12.84 15.29 -5.70
N LEU A 304 13.29 16.36 -5.03
CA LEU A 304 14.38 16.27 -4.05
C LEU A 304 14.04 15.36 -2.85
N ALA A 305 12.77 15.34 -2.42
CA ALA A 305 12.33 14.47 -1.33
C ALA A 305 12.28 12.99 -1.72
N TYR A 306 12.01 12.70 -2.99
CA TYR A 306 12.13 11.37 -3.56
C TYR A 306 13.59 10.93 -3.63
N TYR A 307 14.48 11.76 -4.16
CA TYR A 307 15.94 11.49 -4.18
C TYR A 307 16.47 11.10 -2.80
N ARG A 308 16.15 11.85 -1.73
CA ARG A 308 16.65 11.54 -0.38
C ARG A 308 16.27 10.13 0.09
N ARG A 309 15.11 9.62 -0.33
CA ARG A 309 14.64 8.27 0.02
C ARG A 309 15.35 7.22 -0.81
N LEU A 310 15.49 7.45 -2.10
CA LEU A 310 16.30 6.60 -2.96
C LEU A 310 17.74 6.50 -2.46
N LYS A 311 18.35 7.63 -2.06
CA LYS A 311 19.70 7.63 -1.52
C LYS A 311 19.80 6.82 -0.23
N ASN A 312 18.87 7.00 0.71
CA ASN A 312 18.83 6.20 1.93
C ASN A 312 18.62 4.70 1.64
N LEU A 313 17.88 4.35 0.59
CA LEU A 313 17.69 2.96 0.15
C LEU A 313 18.96 2.42 -0.53
N ALA A 314 19.64 3.24 -1.33
CA ALA A 314 20.92 2.92 -1.96
C ALA A 314 22.03 2.72 -0.93
N ASP A 315 21.99 3.42 0.21
CA ASP A 315 22.93 3.22 1.31
C ASP A 315 22.80 1.81 1.94
N TYR A 316 21.63 1.16 1.89
CA TYR A 316 21.52 -0.27 2.27
C TYR A 316 22.30 -1.17 1.31
N VAL A 317 22.35 -0.80 0.04
CA VAL A 317 23.13 -1.51 -0.98
C VAL A 317 24.62 -1.23 -0.81
N ALA A 318 25.01 0.03 -0.60
CA ALA A 318 26.40 0.42 -0.39
C ALA A 318 27.00 -0.23 0.88
N THR A 319 26.19 -0.47 1.91
CA THR A 319 26.62 -1.15 3.14
C THR A 319 26.63 -2.68 3.02
N GLY A 320 26.14 -3.24 1.91
CA GLY A 320 26.02 -4.69 1.69
C GLY A 320 24.87 -5.36 2.46
N LYS A 321 24.07 -4.60 3.20
CA LYS A 321 22.90 -5.12 3.92
C LYS A 321 21.80 -5.61 2.98
N ALA A 322 21.60 -4.89 1.87
CA ALA A 322 20.74 -5.30 0.77
C ALA A 322 21.59 -5.49 -0.49
N GLN A 323 21.27 -6.46 -1.33
CA GLN A 323 22.01 -6.77 -2.55
C GLN A 323 21.01 -7.13 -3.66
N ASN A 324 21.44 -7.03 -4.92
CA ASN A 324 20.63 -7.39 -6.10
C ASN A 324 19.19 -6.87 -6.04
N VAL A 325 18.98 -5.61 -5.63
CA VAL A 325 17.64 -5.12 -5.28
C VAL A 325 16.64 -5.25 -6.44
N PHE A 326 15.46 -5.80 -6.16
CA PHE A 326 14.37 -6.02 -7.12
C PHE A 326 14.79 -6.81 -8.37
N HIS A 327 15.52 -7.90 -8.20
CA HIS A 327 15.76 -8.88 -9.27
C HIS A 327 14.57 -9.85 -9.43
N ASP A 328 14.59 -10.64 -10.50
CA ASP A 328 13.55 -11.65 -10.78
C ASP A 328 13.72 -12.95 -9.99
#